data_AF-A0A2R2W4Q2-F1
#
_entry.id   AF-A0A2R2W4Q2-F1
#
_cell.length_a   1.000
_cell.length_b   1.000
_cell.length_c   1.000
_cell.angle_alpha   90.00
_cell.angle_beta   90.00
_cell.angle_gamma   90.00
#
_symmetry.space_group_name_H-M   'P 1'
#
loop_
_entity.id
_entity.type
_entity.pdbx_description
1 polymer ?
#
loop_
_entity_poly.entity_id
_entity_poly.type
_entity_poly.pdbx_seq_one_letter_code
_entity_poly.pdbx_strand_id
1 'polypeptide(L)' 'MTEVTIRVMKAGDWPAVEWIYAEGIATGNATFQDKAPSWKEFGGGRIRDLQIICRSARRRFPSTFMLR' A
#
# COMPACT_ATOMS: atom_id res chain seq x y z
N MET A 1 8.04 20.14 -10.92
CA MET A 1 8.68 18.81 -10.79
C MET A 1 8.15 18.21 -9.50
N THR A 2 7.42 17.09 -9.55
CA THR A 2 6.77 16.53 -8.35
C THR A 2 7.81 15.86 -7.46
N GLU A 3 7.88 16.28 -6.20
CA GLU A 3 8.76 15.67 -5.21
C GLU A 3 8.29 14.23 -4.92
N VAL A 4 9.19 13.28 -5.15
CA VAL A 4 8.99 11.85 -4.89
C VAL A 4 10.13 11.38 -4.00
N THR A 5 9.79 10.68 -2.92
CA THR A 5 10.76 10.10 -1.99
C THR A 5 10.55 8.60 -1.88
N ILE A 6 11.62 7.84 -2.03
CA ILE A 6 11.64 6.38 -1.89
C ILE A 6 12.40 6.05 -0.60
N ARG A 7 11.79 5.23 0.27
CA ARG A 7 12.42 4.80 1.54
C ARG A 7 11.85 3.47 2.01
N VAL A 8 12.55 2.83 2.96
CA VAL A 8 12.01 1.67 3.68
C VAL A 8 10.71 2.07 4.41
N MET A 9 9.72 1.19 4.33
CA MET A 9 8.42 1.34 4.95
C MET A 9 8.51 1.33 6.46
N LYS A 10 7.80 2.26 7.10
CA LYS A 10 7.62 2.28 8.55
C LYS A 10 6.18 1.91 8.90
N ALA A 11 5.94 1.50 10.14
CA ALA A 11 4.60 1.13 10.61
C ALA A 11 3.55 2.25 10.38
N GLY A 12 3.95 3.52 10.49
CA GLY A 12 3.03 4.65 10.23
C GLY A 12 2.68 4.85 8.75
N ASP A 13 3.42 4.26 7.80
CA ASP A 13 3.06 4.27 6.39
C ASP A 13 2.02 3.16 6.06
N TRP A 14 1.83 2.18 6.97
CA TRP A 14 0.97 1.02 6.75
C TRP A 14 -0.49 1.36 6.39
N PRO A 15 -1.20 2.27 7.08
CA PRO A 15 -2.61 2.53 6.74
C PRO A 15 -2.83 2.99 5.29
N ALA A 16 -1.87 3.73 4.73
CA ALA A 16 -1.93 4.12 3.32
C ALA A 16 -1.62 2.96 2.37
N VAL A 17 -0.66 2.12 2.73
CA VAL A 17 -0.29 0.92 1.96
C VAL A 17 -1.41 -0.10 1.97
N GLU A 18 -2.01 -0.36 3.13
CA GLU A 18 -3.16 -1.25 3.31
C GLU A 18 -4.34 -0.83 2.42
N TRP A 19 -4.64 0.47 2.37
CA TRP A 19 -5.68 1.00 1.52
C TRP A 19 -5.40 0.72 0.03
N ILE A 20 -4.19 1.01 -0.45
CA ILE A 20 -3.78 0.71 -1.85
C ILE A 20 -3.83 -0.81 -2.13
N TYR A 21 -3.41 -1.62 -1.17
CA TYR A 21 -3.42 -3.07 -1.27
C TYR A 21 -4.84 -3.62 -1.35
N ALA A 22 -5.75 -3.10 -0.53
CA ALA A 22 -7.16 -3.44 -0.52
C ALA A 22 -7.87 -3.02 -1.82
N GLU A 23 -7.58 -1.84 -2.36
CA GLU A 23 -8.08 -1.43 -3.68
C GLU A 23 -7.57 -2.36 -4.79
N GLY A 24 -6.29 -2.74 -4.72
CA GLY A 24 -5.70 -3.68 -5.66
C GLY A 24 -6.35 -5.08 -5.58
N ILE A 25 -6.77 -5.52 -4.39
CA ILE A 25 -7.53 -6.75 -4.20
C ILE A 25 -8.94 -6.61 -4.81
N ALA A 26 -9.66 -5.54 -4.46
CA ALA A 26 -11.03 -5.31 -4.91
C ALA A 26 -11.12 -5.22 -6.46
N THR A 27 -10.07 -4.70 -7.09
CA THR A 27 -9.95 -4.59 -8.55
C THR A 27 -9.31 -5.81 -9.21
N GLY A 28 -8.85 -6.81 -8.44
CA GLY A 28 -8.19 -8.01 -8.95
C GLY A 28 -6.77 -7.79 -9.50
N ASN A 29 -6.14 -6.66 -9.17
CA ASN A 29 -4.82 -6.26 -9.69
C ASN A 29 -3.65 -6.55 -8.73
N ALA A 30 -3.89 -6.81 -7.43
CA ALA A 30 -2.81 -6.96 -6.45
C ALA A 30 -2.53 -8.42 -6.06
N THR A 31 -3.54 -9.17 -5.60
CA THR A 31 -3.41 -10.58 -5.19
C THR A 31 -4.76 -11.30 -5.27
N PHE A 32 -4.76 -12.62 -5.16
CA PHE A 32 -5.97 -13.44 -5.00
C PHE A 32 -6.52 -13.49 -3.56
N GLN A 33 -6.00 -12.68 -2.64
CA GLN A 33 -6.47 -12.65 -1.25
C GLN A 33 -7.77 -11.85 -1.15
N ASP A 34 -8.69 -12.25 -0.28
CA ASP A 34 -9.94 -11.51 -0.04
C ASP A 34 -9.75 -10.14 0.64
N LYS A 35 -8.69 -10.00 1.44
CA LYS A 35 -8.44 -8.80 2.26
C LYS A 35 -6.95 -8.53 2.39
N ALA A 36 -6.60 -7.26 2.61
CA ALA A 36 -5.23 -6.89 2.93
C ALA A 36 -4.82 -7.54 4.27
N PRO A 37 -3.60 -8.12 4.37
CA PRO A 37 -3.10 -8.69 5.62
C PRO A 37 -2.84 -7.58 6.65
N SER A 38 -2.71 -7.89 7.94
CA SER A 38 -2.25 -6.88 8.91
C SER A 38 -0.78 -6.51 8.71
N TRP A 39 -0.33 -5.38 9.26
CA TRP A 39 1.09 -4.98 9.25
C TRP A 39 2.03 -6.09 9.74
N LYS A 40 1.64 -6.79 10.81
CA LYS A 40 2.45 -7.86 11.42
C LYS A 40 2.57 -9.06 10.48
N GLU A 41 1.48 -9.44 9.82
CA GLU A 41 1.45 -10.52 8.84
C GLU A 41 2.21 -10.14 7.57
N PHE A 42 2.06 -8.89 7.12
CA PHE A 42 2.79 -8.37 5.97
C PHE A 42 4.29 -8.40 6.20
N GLY A 43 4.74 -7.94 7.36
CA GLY A 43 6.16 -7.90 7.72
C GLY A 43 6.76 -9.26 8.09
N GLY A 44 5.96 -10.18 8.64
CA GLY A 44 6.43 -11.47 9.16
C GLY A 44 7.01 -12.42 8.12
N GLY A 45 6.59 -12.30 6.86
CA GLY A 45 7.10 -13.11 5.75
C GLY A 45 8.07 -12.39 4.80
N ARG A 46 8.50 -11.16 5.12
CA ARG A 46 9.24 -10.29 4.18
C ARG A 46 10.50 -9.71 4.82
N ILE A 47 11.59 -9.67 4.06
CA ILE A 47 12.83 -8.99 4.47
C ILE A 47 12.54 -7.49 4.62
N ARG A 48 12.78 -6.94 5.82
CA ARG A 48 12.46 -5.54 6.16
C ARG A 48 13.09 -4.53 5.21
N ASP A 49 14.35 -4.71 4.83
CA ASP A 49 15.06 -3.80 3.94
C ASP A 49 14.54 -3.79 2.50
N LEU A 50 13.76 -4.82 2.11
CA LEU A 50 13.11 -4.91 0.80
C LEU A 50 11.67 -4.37 0.82
N GLN A 51 11.16 -3.97 1.98
CA GLN A 51 9.84 -3.35 2.10
C GLN A 51 9.98 -1.85 1.83
N ILE A 52 9.93 -1.46 0.57
CA ILE A 52 10.16 -0.10 0.12
C ILE A 52 8.84 0.56 -0.27
N ILE A 53 8.65 1.83 0.12
CA ILE A 53 7.50 2.65 -0.28
C ILE A 53 7.96 3.88 -1.03
N CYS A 54 7.06 4.37 -1.88
CA CYS A 54 7.19 5.62 -2.61
C CYS A 54 6.17 6.62 -2.08
N ARG A 55 6.63 7.78 -1.63
CA ARG A 55 5.77 8.92 -1.28
C ARG A 55 5.87 9.95 -2.38
N SER A 56 4.72 10.37 -2.91
CA SER A 56 4.59 11.47 -3.86
C SER A 56 3.93 12.66 -3.18
N ALA A 57 4.49 13.87 -3.37
CA ALA A 57 3.88 15.12 -2.91
C ALA A 57 2.52 15.40 -3.57
N ARG A 58 2.28 14.87 -4.78
CA ARG A 58 0.93 14.78 -5.35
C ARG A 58 0.25 13.53 -4.83
N ARG A 59 -0.76 13.69 -3.97
CA ARG A 59 -1.77 12.65 -3.74
C ARG A 59 -2.57 12.48 -5.03
N ARG A 60 -2.23 11.44 -5.80
CA ARG A 60 -3.00 11.02 -6.98
C ARG A 60 -3.62 9.67 -6.66
N PHE A 61 -4.55 9.67 -5.70
CA PHE A 61 -5.39 8.51 -5.40
C PHE A 61 -6.82 9.03 -5.27
N PRO A 62 -7.73 8.64 -6.17
CA PRO A 62 -9.10 9.14 -6.11
C PRO A 62 -9.82 8.50 -4.92
N SER A 63 -10.44 9.33 -4.09
CA SER A 63 -11.25 8.95 -2.93
C SER A 63 -12.58 8.26 -3.28
N THR A 64 -12.74 7.77 -4.51
CA THR A 64 -14.03 7.39 -5.07
C THR A 64 -13.92 6.09 -5.86
N PHE A 65 -13.97 4.97 -5.15
CA PHE A 65 -14.51 3.74 -5.70
C PHE A 65 -15.67 3.31 -4.80
N MET A 66 -16.83 3.88 -5.12
CA MET A 66 -18.12 3.45 -4.61
C MET A 66 -18.36 2.04 -5.13
N LEU A 67 -18.40 1.05 -4.22
CA LEU A 67 -18.71 -0.35 -4.52
C LEU A 67 -19.98 -0.42 -5.39
N ARG A 68 -19.85 -1.06 -6.55
CA ARG A 68 -20.94 -1.48 -7.43
C ARG A 68 -20.91 -2.99 -7.50
#